data_AF-A0A2I1CUF1-F1
#
_entry.id   AF-A0A2I1CUF1-F1
#
_cell.length_a   1.000
_cell.length_b   1.000
_cell.length_c   1.000
_cell.angle_alpha   90.00
_cell.angle_beta   90.00
_cell.angle_gamma   90.00
#
_symmetry.space_group_name_H-M   'P 1'
#
loop_
_entity.id
_entity.type
_entity.pdbx_description
1 polymer ?
#
loop_
_entity_poly.entity_id
_entity_poly.type
_entity_poly.pdbx_seq_one_letter_code
_entity_poly.pdbx_strand_id
1 'polypeptide(L)'
;MSAAEVASASKGKAERLPITVSKPTPYTFDLRHLIANDPNPIETSPTESLDSTLKATARDGTQSLLNQLLTTCPITSTPQGVLLTLPAPTTILPRFKPLPTPKPPTKWELFARKKGIGKYNTRPGAGMADSERRKKLVYDQEKDEWVPRWGYKGKNKSADEQWLVEVDEKNWKKEEDAVEKGSSIRGLSRTERKDRIRRNERKMRSNERKGRTN
;
A
#
# COMPACT_ATOMS: atom_id res chain seq x y z
N MET A 1 -81.55 2.81 6.98
CA MET A 1 -80.08 2.70 7.16
C MET A 1 -79.46 3.92 6.51
N SER A 2 -78.97 4.86 7.31
CA SER A 2 -78.43 6.15 6.85
C SER A 2 -76.95 5.98 6.52
N ALA A 3 -76.56 6.29 5.28
CA ALA A 3 -75.17 6.30 4.85
C ALA A 3 -74.56 7.67 5.20
N ALA A 4 -73.66 7.70 6.18
CA ALA A 4 -72.88 8.87 6.53
C ALA A 4 -71.71 9.00 5.55
N GLU A 5 -71.75 10.01 4.70
CA GLU A 5 -70.68 10.41 3.80
C GLU A 5 -69.59 11.12 4.60
N VAL A 6 -68.45 10.44 4.78
CA VAL A 6 -67.30 11.00 5.49
C VAL A 6 -66.49 11.83 4.48
N ALA A 7 -66.73 13.14 4.48
CA ALA A 7 -65.91 14.10 3.76
C ALA A 7 -64.48 14.12 4.36
N SER A 8 -63.51 13.55 3.65
CA SER A 8 -62.10 13.61 4.05
C SER A 8 -61.55 15.01 3.73
N ALA A 9 -61.33 15.82 4.77
CA ALA A 9 -60.67 17.11 4.63
C ALA A 9 -59.17 16.91 4.33
N SER A 10 -58.76 17.12 3.08
CA SER A 10 -57.35 17.14 2.69
C SER A 10 -56.67 18.40 3.23
N LYS A 11 -55.91 18.28 4.32
CA LYS A 11 -55.01 19.35 4.79
C LYS A 11 -53.99 19.66 3.68
N GLY A 12 -54.01 20.89 3.18
CA GLY A 12 -53.05 21.38 2.18
C GLY A 12 -51.60 21.21 2.67
N LYS A 13 -50.72 20.76 1.77
CA LYS A 13 -49.29 20.58 2.07
C LYS A 13 -48.70 21.94 2.47
N ALA A 14 -48.04 22.00 3.62
CA ALA A 14 -47.34 23.20 4.07
C ALA A 14 -46.37 23.69 2.98
N GLU A 15 -46.36 25.00 2.75
CA GLU A 15 -45.49 25.64 1.78
C GLU A 15 -44.03 25.37 2.14
N ARG A 16 -43.23 24.96 1.15
CA ARG A 16 -41.84 24.56 1.40
C ARG A 16 -41.01 25.79 1.72
N LEU A 17 -40.32 25.78 2.84
CA LEU A 17 -39.36 26.82 3.20
C LEU A 17 -38.28 26.97 2.11
N PRO A 18 -37.78 28.19 1.86
CA PRO A 18 -36.75 28.42 0.86
C PRO A 18 -35.45 27.73 1.28
N ILE A 19 -34.91 26.90 0.39
CA ILE A 19 -33.65 26.18 0.58
C ILE A 19 -32.50 26.75 -0.26
N THR A 20 -32.79 27.65 -1.20
CA THR A 20 -31.79 28.27 -2.08
C THR A 20 -31.28 29.57 -1.48
N VAL A 21 -29.97 29.82 -1.62
CA VAL A 21 -29.30 31.02 -1.16
C VAL A 21 -28.77 31.75 -2.38
N SER A 22 -29.15 33.02 -2.55
CA SER A 22 -28.70 33.87 -3.66
C SER A 22 -27.81 34.97 -3.11
N LYS A 23 -26.56 35.03 -3.58
CA LYS A 23 -25.59 36.09 -3.25
C LYS A 23 -24.98 36.68 -4.53
N PRO A 24 -24.46 37.92 -4.49
CA PRO A 24 -23.89 38.57 -5.67
C PRO A 24 -22.74 37.77 -6.30
N THR A 25 -21.83 37.25 -5.46
CA THR A 25 -20.73 36.39 -5.90
C THR A 25 -21.05 34.93 -5.55
N PRO A 26 -20.92 33.98 -6.49
CA PRO A 26 -21.24 32.58 -6.23
C PRO A 26 -20.27 31.93 -5.24
N TYR A 27 -20.78 30.93 -4.51
CA TYR A 27 -19.97 30.07 -3.65
C TYR A 27 -19.01 29.22 -4.47
N THR A 28 -17.83 28.96 -3.91
CA THR A 28 -16.92 27.92 -4.40
C THR A 28 -16.82 26.78 -3.38
N PHE A 29 -16.56 25.56 -3.84
CA PHE A 29 -16.66 24.38 -3.00
C PHE A 29 -15.42 23.48 -3.11
N ASP A 30 -15.01 22.91 -1.99
CA ASP A 30 -14.13 21.74 -1.92
C ASP A 30 -14.86 20.64 -1.16
N LEU A 31 -15.60 19.84 -1.91
CA LEU A 31 -16.51 18.82 -1.36
C LEU A 31 -15.77 17.67 -0.68
N ARG A 32 -14.52 17.40 -1.06
CA ARG A 32 -13.69 16.37 -0.40
C ARG A 32 -13.42 16.75 1.05
N HIS A 33 -13.13 18.03 1.28
CA HIS A 33 -12.86 18.57 2.62
C HIS A 33 -14.12 19.11 3.32
N LEU A 34 -15.31 18.99 2.69
CA LEU A 34 -16.58 19.51 3.18
C LEU A 34 -16.52 21.03 3.44
N ILE A 35 -15.89 21.77 2.53
CA ILE A 35 -15.70 23.23 2.63
C ILE A 35 -16.55 23.94 1.58
N ALA A 36 -17.19 25.03 2.00
CA ALA A 36 -17.76 26.05 1.12
C ALA A 36 -17.06 27.38 1.43
N ASN A 37 -16.58 28.06 0.38
CA ASN A 37 -15.99 29.39 0.50
C ASN A 37 -16.99 30.42 0.00
N ASP A 38 -17.30 31.37 0.86
CA ASP A 38 -18.10 32.54 0.56
C ASP A 38 -17.15 33.73 0.32
N PRO A 39 -16.96 34.19 -0.93
CA PRO A 39 -16.13 35.35 -1.21
C PRO A 39 -16.84 36.69 -0.95
N ASN A 40 -18.13 36.67 -0.59
CA ASN A 40 -18.87 37.89 -0.34
C ASN A 40 -18.44 38.53 1.00
N PRO A 41 -18.41 39.87 1.11
CA PRO A 41 -18.13 40.55 2.37
C PRO A 41 -19.08 40.14 3.49
N ILE A 42 -18.59 40.13 4.73
CA ILE A 42 -19.42 39.91 5.91
C ILE A 42 -20.13 41.22 6.24
N GLU A 43 -21.46 41.23 6.14
CA GLU A 43 -22.32 42.38 6.43
C GLU A 43 -22.39 42.61 7.94
N THR A 44 -21.48 43.40 8.52
CA THR A 44 -21.54 43.76 9.93
C THR A 44 -22.30 45.08 10.10
N SER A 45 -23.42 45.05 10.82
CA SER A 45 -24.11 46.28 11.24
C SER A 45 -23.80 46.61 12.70
N PRO A 46 -23.70 47.89 13.08
CA PRO A 46 -23.51 48.29 14.48
C PRO A 46 -24.76 48.06 15.34
N THR A 47 -25.90 47.79 14.71
CA THR A 47 -27.21 47.64 15.35
C THR A 47 -27.56 46.20 15.69
N GLU A 48 -27.01 45.22 14.95
CA GLU A 48 -27.24 43.80 15.19
C GLU A 48 -26.14 43.19 16.05
N SER A 49 -26.44 42.09 16.75
CA SER A 49 -25.40 41.36 17.46
C SER A 49 -24.48 40.67 16.45
N LEU A 50 -23.18 40.66 16.77
CA LEU A 50 -22.18 39.99 15.94
C LEU A 50 -22.54 38.51 15.75
N ASP A 51 -22.99 37.84 16.81
CA ASP A 51 -23.37 36.43 16.78
C ASP A 51 -24.56 36.15 15.86
N SER A 52 -25.57 37.04 15.80
CA SER A 52 -26.71 36.85 14.89
C SER A 52 -26.27 36.96 13.44
N THR A 53 -25.41 37.92 13.13
CA THR A 53 -24.82 38.15 11.80
C THR A 53 -23.99 36.95 11.35
N LEU A 54 -23.08 36.47 12.20
CA LEU A 54 -22.24 35.31 11.91
C LEU A 54 -23.06 34.03 11.74
N LYS A 55 -24.07 33.83 12.59
CA LYS A 55 -24.99 32.69 12.50
C LYS A 55 -25.82 32.72 11.21
N ALA A 56 -26.32 33.88 10.80
CA ALA A 56 -27.04 34.03 9.54
C ALA A 56 -26.15 33.69 8.33
N THR A 57 -24.93 34.23 8.32
CA THR A 57 -23.94 33.96 7.26
C THR A 57 -23.55 32.48 7.21
N ALA A 58 -23.28 31.87 8.37
CA ALA A 58 -22.95 30.45 8.47
C ALA A 58 -24.13 29.55 8.06
N ARG A 59 -25.37 29.94 8.37
CA ARG A 59 -26.57 29.23 7.90
C ARG A 59 -26.63 29.22 6.37
N ASP A 60 -26.37 30.37 5.73
CA ASP A 60 -26.39 30.47 4.27
C ASP A 60 -25.28 29.64 3.60
N GLY A 61 -24.06 29.69 4.13
CA GLY A 61 -22.95 28.89 3.64
C GLY A 61 -23.18 27.38 3.82
N THR A 62 -23.68 26.96 4.98
CA THR A 62 -23.98 25.54 5.25
C THR A 62 -25.15 25.01 4.42
N GLN A 63 -26.21 25.81 4.21
CA GLN A 63 -27.30 25.47 3.31
C GLN A 63 -26.79 25.24 1.88
N SER A 64 -25.93 26.15 1.38
CA SER A 64 -25.32 26.03 0.05
C SER A 64 -24.42 24.80 -0.07
N LEU A 65 -23.61 24.51 0.96
CA LEU A 65 -22.76 23.33 1.03
C LEU A 65 -23.59 22.03 0.98
N LEU A 66 -24.65 21.95 1.79
CA LEU A 66 -25.50 20.76 1.85
C LEU A 66 -26.26 20.54 0.53
N ASN A 67 -26.77 21.61 -0.07
CA ASN A 67 -27.40 21.56 -1.39
C ASN A 67 -26.42 21.00 -2.42
N GLN A 68 -25.17 21.47 -2.43
CA GLN A 68 -24.16 20.99 -3.36
C GLN A 68 -23.82 19.51 -3.13
N LEU A 69 -23.63 19.09 -1.87
CA LEU A 69 -23.34 17.69 -1.52
C LEU A 69 -24.46 16.74 -1.95
N LEU A 70 -25.72 17.07 -1.65
CA LEU A 70 -26.85 16.18 -1.93
C LEU A 70 -27.27 16.20 -3.40
N THR A 71 -26.98 17.28 -4.14
CA THR A 71 -27.35 17.40 -5.55
C THR A 71 -26.29 16.85 -6.49
N THR A 72 -25.00 17.00 -6.14
CA THR A 72 -23.91 16.67 -7.08
C THR A 72 -23.16 15.38 -6.76
N CYS A 73 -23.17 14.91 -5.50
CA CYS A 73 -22.47 13.67 -5.14
C CYS A 73 -23.38 12.45 -5.38
N PRO A 74 -22.88 11.38 -6.04
CA PRO A 74 -23.62 10.13 -6.18
C PRO A 74 -23.94 9.50 -4.82
N ILE A 75 -25.22 9.17 -4.61
CA ILE A 75 -25.72 8.53 -3.39
C ILE A 75 -25.68 7.02 -3.57
N THR A 76 -24.98 6.31 -2.68
CA THR A 76 -24.93 4.84 -2.65
C THR A 76 -25.58 4.33 -1.37
N SER A 77 -26.63 3.52 -1.51
CA SER A 77 -27.29 2.86 -0.39
C SER A 77 -26.68 1.48 -0.18
N THR A 78 -26.16 1.24 1.02
CA THR A 78 -25.61 -0.06 1.46
C THR A 78 -26.37 -0.53 2.71
N PRO A 79 -26.31 -1.82 3.09
CA PRO A 79 -26.91 -2.30 4.34
C PRO A 79 -26.40 -1.55 5.59
N GLN A 80 -25.21 -0.95 5.52
CA GLN A 80 -24.60 -0.17 6.59
C GLN A 80 -25.11 1.28 6.65
N GLY A 81 -25.75 1.77 5.58
CA GLY A 81 -26.30 3.13 5.51
C GLY A 81 -26.21 3.77 4.12
N VAL A 82 -26.60 5.05 4.07
CA VAL A 82 -26.58 5.88 2.86
C VAL A 82 -25.29 6.70 2.84
N LEU A 83 -24.51 6.56 1.77
CA LEU A 83 -23.19 7.17 1.64
C LEU A 83 -23.14 8.09 0.41
N LEU A 84 -22.39 9.18 0.51
CA LEU A 84 -22.10 10.08 -0.62
C LEU A 84 -20.71 9.81 -1.17
N THR A 85 -20.59 9.67 -2.49
CA THR A 85 -19.28 9.58 -3.15
C THR A 85 -18.73 10.98 -3.38
N LEU A 86 -17.67 11.34 -2.64
CA LEU A 86 -17.03 12.65 -2.73
C LEU A 86 -16.01 12.69 -3.90
N PRO A 87 -15.86 13.85 -4.59
CA PRO A 87 -14.87 14.02 -5.65
C PRO A 87 -13.43 14.08 -5.11
N ALA A 88 -12.44 14.13 -6.01
CA ALA A 88 -11.05 14.35 -5.64
C ALA A 88 -10.84 15.74 -4.99
N PRO A 89 -9.87 15.90 -4.07
CA PRO A 89 -9.59 17.20 -3.44
C PRO A 89 -9.13 18.21 -4.48
N THR A 90 -9.69 19.42 -4.41
CA THR A 90 -9.23 20.58 -5.21
C THR A 90 -8.14 21.35 -4.47
N THR A 91 -8.23 21.46 -3.15
CA THR A 91 -7.21 22.11 -2.32
C THR A 91 -6.00 21.19 -2.11
N ILE A 92 -4.85 21.57 -2.66
CA ILE A 92 -3.60 20.83 -2.48
C ILE A 92 -2.97 21.19 -1.13
N LEU A 93 -2.93 20.23 -0.21
CA LEU A 93 -2.30 20.38 1.09
C LEU A 93 -0.84 19.87 1.06
N PRO A 94 0.08 20.52 1.79
CA PRO A 94 1.46 20.06 1.88
C PRO A 94 1.54 18.70 2.59
N ARG A 95 2.42 17.83 2.08
CA ARG A 95 2.67 16.52 2.71
C ARG A 95 3.53 16.71 3.97
N PHE A 96 3.25 15.91 5.00
CA PHE A 96 4.10 15.84 6.19
C PHE A 96 5.49 15.24 5.90
N LYS A 97 5.54 14.23 5.02
CA LYS A 97 6.78 13.53 4.65
C LYS A 97 7.04 13.67 3.15
N PRO A 98 8.32 13.76 2.74
CA PRO A 98 8.68 13.71 1.33
C PRO A 98 8.18 12.41 0.69
N LEU A 99 8.12 12.41 -0.64
CA LEU A 99 7.87 11.18 -1.36
C LEU A 99 8.97 10.16 -1.03
N PRO A 100 8.62 8.87 -0.88
CA PRO A 100 9.61 7.84 -0.62
C PRO A 100 10.64 7.87 -1.74
N THR A 101 11.91 8.06 -1.38
CA THR A 101 12.99 8.08 -2.38
C THR A 101 13.06 6.73 -3.07
N PRO A 102 13.22 6.70 -4.41
CA PRO A 102 13.36 5.45 -5.13
C PRO A 102 14.58 4.70 -4.58
N LYS A 103 14.43 3.39 -4.37
CA LYS A 103 15.51 2.58 -3.82
C LYS A 103 16.72 2.65 -4.77
N PRO A 104 17.92 2.99 -4.26
CA PRO A 104 19.11 3.04 -5.11
C PRO A 104 19.41 1.63 -5.65
N PRO A 105 19.81 1.52 -6.93
CA PRO A 105 20.07 0.22 -7.54
C PRO A 105 21.26 -0.45 -6.86
N THR A 106 21.10 -1.72 -6.52
CA THR A 106 22.20 -2.52 -5.97
C THR A 106 23.26 -2.78 -7.04
N LYS A 107 24.51 -3.07 -6.63
CA LYS A 107 25.58 -3.44 -7.58
C LYS A 107 25.19 -4.63 -8.47
N TRP A 108 24.45 -5.59 -7.91
CA TRP A 108 23.96 -6.73 -8.68
C TRP A 108 22.93 -6.31 -9.72
N GLU A 109 22.03 -5.38 -9.40
CA GLU A 109 21.05 -4.86 -10.37
C GLU A 109 21.72 -4.05 -11.47
N LEU A 110 22.75 -3.26 -11.15
CA LEU A 110 23.56 -2.58 -12.17
C LEU A 110 24.23 -3.58 -13.13
N PHE A 111 24.81 -4.65 -12.59
CA PHE A 111 25.40 -5.72 -13.38
C PHE A 111 24.35 -6.49 -14.20
N ALA A 112 23.24 -6.88 -13.58
CA ALA A 112 22.17 -7.63 -14.20
C ALA A 112 21.49 -6.82 -15.32
N ARG A 113 21.35 -5.50 -15.15
CA ARG A 113 20.85 -4.59 -16.20
C ARG A 113 21.85 -4.50 -17.36
N LYS A 114 23.15 -4.36 -17.07
CA LYS A 114 24.19 -4.31 -18.12
C LYS A 114 24.31 -5.61 -18.90
N LYS A 115 24.08 -6.76 -18.25
CA LYS A 115 24.19 -8.09 -18.86
C LYS A 115 22.86 -8.68 -19.34
N GLY A 116 21.73 -8.00 -19.10
CA GLY A 116 20.41 -8.52 -19.45
C GLY A 116 20.09 -9.84 -18.75
N ILE A 117 20.22 -9.89 -17.42
CA ILE A 117 19.98 -11.10 -16.63
C ILE A 117 18.60 -11.04 -15.96
N GLY A 118 17.84 -12.14 -16.06
CA GLY A 118 16.55 -12.31 -15.41
C GLY A 118 15.53 -11.25 -15.84
N LYS A 119 14.93 -10.56 -14.86
CA LYS A 119 13.92 -9.50 -15.09
C LYS A 119 14.40 -8.30 -15.92
N TYR A 120 15.71 -8.12 -16.10
CA TYR A 120 16.28 -7.04 -16.90
C TYR A 120 16.68 -7.48 -18.31
N ASN A 121 16.43 -8.74 -18.68
CA ASN A 121 16.63 -9.23 -20.03
C ASN A 121 15.48 -8.74 -20.93
N THR A 122 15.81 -8.26 -22.12
CA THR A 122 14.85 -7.78 -23.11
C THR A 122 14.15 -8.91 -23.86
N ARG A 123 14.63 -10.15 -23.74
CA ARG A 123 13.97 -11.32 -24.34
C ARG A 123 12.62 -11.60 -23.66
N PRO A 124 11.52 -11.70 -24.42
CA PRO A 124 10.22 -12.07 -23.86
C PRO A 124 10.31 -13.44 -23.18
N GLY A 125 9.75 -13.55 -21.97
CA GLY A 125 9.79 -14.79 -21.17
C GLY A 125 11.05 -14.98 -20.30
N ALA A 126 12.13 -14.22 -20.49
CA ALA A 126 13.34 -14.39 -19.67
C ALA A 126 13.14 -14.01 -18.18
N GLY A 127 12.27 -13.03 -17.90
CA GLY A 127 11.86 -12.69 -16.53
C GLY A 127 11.04 -13.80 -15.87
N MET A 128 10.19 -14.49 -16.64
CA MET A 128 9.38 -15.63 -16.18
C MET A 128 10.29 -16.84 -15.88
N ALA A 129 11.28 -17.13 -16.73
CA ALA A 129 12.21 -18.22 -16.49
C ALA A 129 13.04 -18.03 -15.21
N ASP A 130 13.44 -16.79 -14.87
CA ASP A 130 14.14 -16.49 -13.62
C ASP A 130 13.23 -16.58 -12.39
N SER A 131 11.96 -16.18 -12.50
CA SER A 131 10.99 -16.33 -11.40
C SER A 131 10.66 -17.81 -11.16
N GLU A 132 10.53 -18.62 -12.21
CA GLU A 132 10.35 -20.07 -12.12
C GLU A 132 11.55 -20.77 -11.45
N ARG A 133 12.77 -20.40 -11.83
CA ARG A 133 14.00 -20.91 -11.18
C ARG A 133 14.08 -20.56 -9.70
N ARG A 134 13.39 -19.52 -9.24
CA ARG A 134 13.39 -19.07 -7.83
C ARG A 134 12.20 -19.60 -7.03
N LYS A 135 11.33 -20.42 -7.63
CA LYS A 135 10.22 -21.06 -6.92
C LYS A 135 10.73 -21.90 -5.74
N LYS A 136 9.90 -21.97 -4.70
CA LYS A 136 10.22 -22.62 -3.43
C LYS A 136 10.23 -24.15 -3.54
N LEU A 137 9.32 -24.74 -4.31
CA LEU A 137 9.21 -26.20 -4.43
C LEU A 137 10.05 -26.71 -5.60
N VAL A 138 10.76 -27.81 -5.37
CA VAL A 138 11.55 -28.52 -6.36
C VAL A 138 11.23 -30.00 -6.25
N TYR A 139 10.99 -30.65 -7.38
CA TYR A 139 10.71 -32.08 -7.42
C TYR A 139 11.98 -32.89 -7.11
N ASP A 140 11.87 -33.84 -6.19
CA ASP A 140 12.96 -34.72 -5.79
C ASP A 140 12.76 -36.12 -6.38
N GLN A 141 13.56 -36.47 -7.39
CA GLN A 141 13.41 -37.72 -8.16
C GLN A 141 13.67 -38.98 -7.33
N GLU A 142 14.41 -38.87 -6.22
CA GLU A 142 14.68 -40.03 -5.34
C GLU A 142 13.49 -40.37 -4.43
N LYS A 143 12.62 -39.40 -4.17
CA LYS A 143 11.47 -39.53 -3.26
C LYS A 143 10.13 -39.40 -3.97
N ASP A 144 10.15 -39.09 -5.27
CA ASP A 144 9.01 -38.75 -6.11
C ASP A 144 8.08 -37.67 -5.50
N GLU A 145 8.63 -36.77 -4.67
CA GLU A 145 7.89 -35.77 -3.90
C GLU A 145 8.36 -34.33 -4.20
N TRP A 146 7.46 -33.37 -4.04
CA TRP A 146 7.78 -31.94 -4.10
C TRP A 146 8.38 -31.46 -2.77
N VAL A 147 9.71 -31.32 -2.73
CA VAL A 147 10.45 -30.89 -1.55
C VAL A 147 10.73 -29.39 -1.63
N PRO A 148 10.62 -28.63 -0.53
CA PRO A 148 11.06 -27.25 -0.52
C PRO A 148 12.58 -27.14 -0.75
N ARG A 149 12.99 -26.24 -1.64
CA ARG A 149 14.39 -25.91 -1.91
C ARG A 149 15.11 -25.33 -0.68
N TRP A 150 14.38 -24.60 0.15
CA TRP A 150 14.84 -24.00 1.39
C TRP A 150 13.67 -23.92 2.40
N GLY A 151 13.97 -23.96 3.70
CA GLY A 151 12.97 -23.98 4.77
C GLY A 151 12.99 -25.28 5.58
N TYR A 152 11.83 -25.68 6.09
CA TYR A 152 11.67 -26.95 6.82
C TYR A 152 11.95 -28.14 5.88
N LYS A 153 12.80 -29.08 6.31
CA LYS A 153 13.29 -30.21 5.49
C LYS A 153 13.75 -29.81 4.08
N GLY A 154 14.41 -28.64 3.99
CA GLY A 154 14.82 -28.09 2.72
C GLY A 154 15.91 -28.93 2.03
N LYS A 155 15.82 -29.08 0.71
CA LYS A 155 16.82 -29.81 -0.10
C LYS A 155 18.25 -29.28 0.08
N ASN A 156 18.43 -28.02 0.49
CA ASN A 156 19.73 -27.43 0.81
C ASN A 156 20.48 -28.04 2.00
N LYS A 157 19.81 -28.88 2.82
CA LYS A 157 20.37 -29.59 3.97
C LYS A 157 20.41 -31.11 3.81
N SER A 158 20.03 -31.66 2.65
CA SER A 158 20.01 -33.11 2.44
C SER A 158 21.38 -33.76 2.71
N ALA A 159 22.47 -33.11 2.30
CA ALA A 159 23.84 -33.56 2.57
C ALA A 159 24.21 -33.57 4.07
N ASP A 160 23.54 -32.78 4.91
CA ASP A 160 23.79 -32.75 6.35
C ASP A 160 23.05 -33.91 7.07
N GLU A 161 21.99 -34.45 6.45
CA GLU A 161 21.12 -35.51 6.99
C GLU A 161 21.52 -36.93 6.50
N GLN A 162 22.49 -37.05 5.60
CA GLN A 162 22.97 -38.34 5.09
C GLN A 162 23.72 -39.14 6.17
N TRP A 163 23.41 -40.43 6.24
CA TRP A 163 24.04 -41.36 7.19
C TRP A 163 25.49 -41.67 6.82
N LEU A 164 25.81 -41.72 5.53
CA LEU A 164 27.16 -41.90 4.97
C LEU A 164 27.53 -40.70 4.08
N VAL A 165 28.75 -40.20 4.24
CA VAL A 165 29.33 -39.15 3.39
C VAL A 165 30.63 -39.69 2.83
N GLU A 166 30.68 -39.90 1.52
CA GLU A 166 31.89 -40.33 0.83
C GLU A 166 32.93 -39.20 0.84
N VAL A 167 34.16 -39.54 1.22
CA VAL A 167 35.27 -38.59 1.29
C VAL A 167 36.27 -38.95 0.20
N ASP A 168 36.43 -38.08 -0.79
CA ASP A 168 37.50 -38.25 -1.79
C ASP A 168 38.89 -38.24 -1.12
N GLU A 169 39.82 -39.06 -1.62
CA GLU A 169 41.21 -39.15 -1.11
C GLU A 169 41.94 -37.78 -1.08
N LYS A 170 41.56 -36.85 -1.96
CA LYS A 170 42.09 -35.46 -1.97
C LYS A 170 41.55 -34.60 -0.82
N ASN A 171 40.38 -34.93 -0.28
CA ASN A 171 39.75 -34.25 0.85
C ASN A 171 40.10 -34.91 2.18
N TRP A 172 40.61 -36.15 2.19
CA TRP A 172 41.19 -36.81 3.37
C TRP A 172 42.30 -35.95 4.02
N LYS A 173 43.19 -35.35 3.23
CA LYS A 173 44.22 -34.43 3.75
C LYS A 173 43.65 -33.16 4.41
N LYS A 174 42.42 -32.76 4.06
CA LYS A 174 41.73 -31.63 4.71
C LYS A 174 41.04 -32.05 6.00
N GLU A 175 40.93 -33.35 6.27
CA GLU A 175 40.38 -33.89 7.51
C GLU A 175 41.31 -33.62 8.68
N GLU A 176 42.62 -33.87 8.52
CA GLU A 176 43.62 -33.56 9.53
C GLU A 176 43.59 -32.07 9.92
N ASP A 177 43.59 -31.17 8.92
CA ASP A 177 43.47 -29.72 9.13
C ASP A 177 42.14 -29.27 9.76
N ALA A 178 41.06 -30.00 9.49
CA ALA A 178 39.72 -29.71 10.02
C ALA A 178 39.59 -30.17 11.48
N VAL A 179 40.11 -31.36 11.78
CA VAL A 179 40.16 -31.96 13.12
C VAL A 179 41.04 -31.11 14.05
N GLU A 180 42.18 -30.61 13.56
CA GLU A 180 43.06 -29.69 14.29
C GLU A 180 42.36 -28.36 14.66
N LYS A 181 41.40 -27.91 13.84
CA LYS A 181 40.56 -26.71 14.08
C LYS A 181 39.25 -27.03 14.83
N GLY A 182 39.06 -28.26 15.31
CA GLY A 182 37.87 -28.69 16.05
C GLY A 182 36.61 -28.83 15.18
N SER A 183 36.76 -29.07 13.87
CA SER A 183 35.67 -29.28 12.91
C SER A 183 35.73 -30.68 12.30
N SER A 184 34.59 -31.22 11.90
CA SER A 184 34.52 -32.48 11.14
C SER A 184 34.33 -32.20 9.64
N ILE A 185 34.61 -33.17 8.77
CA ILE A 185 34.33 -33.06 7.32
C ILE A 185 32.86 -32.66 7.08
N ARG A 186 31.92 -33.21 7.86
CA ARG A 186 30.49 -32.85 7.81
C ARG A 186 30.24 -31.38 8.20
N GLY A 187 31.10 -30.80 9.04
CA GLY A 187 31.07 -29.40 9.44
C GLY A 187 31.54 -28.41 8.37
N LEU A 188 32.33 -28.85 7.38
CA LEU A 188 32.86 -27.98 6.31
C LEU A 188 31.74 -27.39 5.43
N SER A 189 30.75 -28.21 5.03
CA SER A 189 29.56 -27.73 4.29
C SER A 189 28.80 -26.64 5.06
N ARG A 190 28.64 -26.83 6.38
CA ARG A 190 27.96 -25.88 7.26
C ARG A 190 28.75 -24.57 7.44
N THR A 191 30.08 -24.65 7.59
CA THR A 191 30.94 -23.46 7.72
C THR A 191 30.96 -22.65 6.43
N GLU A 192 31.10 -23.31 5.27
CA GLU A 192 30.98 -22.64 3.96
C GLU A 192 29.63 -21.93 3.80
N ARG A 193 28.53 -22.58 4.17
CA ARG A 193 27.18 -21.99 4.10
C ARG A 193 27.10 -20.74 4.98
N LYS A 194 27.61 -20.81 6.21
CA LYS A 194 27.68 -19.65 7.13
C LYS A 194 28.54 -18.53 6.55
N ASP A 195 29.66 -18.84 5.92
CA ASP A 195 30.54 -17.83 5.34
C ASP A 195 29.94 -17.16 4.11
N ARG A 196 29.18 -17.90 3.28
CA ARG A 196 28.39 -17.33 2.19
C ARG A 196 27.30 -16.39 2.72
N ILE A 197 26.61 -16.76 3.81
CA ILE A 197 25.61 -15.91 4.48
C ILE A 197 26.27 -14.62 4.99
N ARG A 198 27.36 -14.73 5.76
CA ARG A 198 28.14 -13.57 6.25
C ARG A 198 28.64 -12.68 5.11
N ARG A 199 29.04 -13.27 3.98
CA ARG A 199 29.44 -12.51 2.78
C ARG A 199 28.26 -11.78 2.16
N ASN A 200 27.07 -12.38 2.12
CA ASN A 200 25.86 -11.75 1.61
C ASN A 200 25.43 -10.55 2.47
N GLU A 201 25.40 -10.73 3.79
CA GLU A 201 25.11 -9.64 4.75
C GLU A 201 26.10 -8.48 4.64
N ARG A 202 27.40 -8.79 4.48
CA ARG A 202 28.43 -7.77 4.22
C ARG A 202 28.17 -7.00 2.92
N LYS A 203 27.76 -7.68 1.85
CA LYS A 203 27.40 -7.03 0.57
C LYS A 203 26.14 -6.19 0.69
N MET A 204 25.12 -6.66 1.43
CA MET A 204 23.89 -5.91 1.72
C MET A 204 24.20 -4.60 2.44
N ARG A 205 24.92 -4.66 3.56
CA ARG A 205 25.36 -3.47 4.32
C ARG A 205 26.20 -2.51 3.48
N SER A 206 27.07 -3.03 2.61
CA SER A 206 27.86 -2.20 1.69
C SER A 206 26.99 -1.47 0.66
N ASN A 207 25.95 -2.14 0.13
CA ASN A 207 25.00 -1.51 -0.80
C ASN A 207 24.15 -0.46 -0.09
N GLU A 208 23.67 -0.74 1.13
CA GLU A 208 22.91 0.22 1.94
C GLU A 208 23.73 1.47 2.26
N ARG A 209 25.00 1.30 2.67
CA ARG A 209 25.90 2.42 2.95
C ARG A 209 26.09 3.31 1.71
N LYS A 210 26.31 2.70 0.53
CA LYS A 210 26.44 3.44 -0.73
C LYS A 210 25.14 4.12 -1.17
N GLY A 211 24.00 3.52 -0.84
CA GLY A 211 22.69 4.08 -1.12
C GLY A 211 22.28 5.24 -0.21
N ARG A 212 22.97 5.43 0.94
CA ARG A 212 22.75 6.58 1.84
C ARG A 212 23.61 7.79 1.50
N THR A 213 24.74 7.58 0.82
CA THR A 213 25.71 8.63 0.46
C THR A 213 25.43 9.27 -0.89
N ASN A 214 24.51 8.71 -1.67
CA ASN A 214 24.04 9.23 -2.95
C ASN A 214 22.62 9.76 -2.78
#